data_AF-A0A367KLL7-F1
#
_entry.id   AF-A0A367KLL7-F1
#
_cell.length_a   1.000
_cell.length_b   1.000
_cell.length_c   1.000
_cell.angle_alpha   90.00
_cell.angle_beta   90.00
_cell.angle_gamma   90.00
#
_symmetry.space_group_name_H-M   'P 1'
#
loop_
_entity.id
_entity.type
_entity.pdbx_description
1 polymer ?
#
loop_
_entity_poly.entity_id
_entity_poly.type
_entity_poly.pdbx_seq_one_letter_code
_entity_poly.pdbx_strand_id
1 'polypeptide(L)'
;MALRSAFTQLSHRFTAPAASLQWMRQISTSNIVRQVEAKDEAPGMPSFFDQKLSAPRELSTSLDPYVGRSIGSVTNPNTAYKRLNSILMQNNVRKELRANRYYEKPNVARRRKNIERNRKLFGAMVGKKVALIMQMKQR
;
A
#
# COMPACT_ATOMS: atom_id res chain seq x y z
N MET A 1 3.50 -33.83 59.04
CA MET A 1 2.18 -34.48 58.85
C MET A 1 1.17 -33.39 58.50
N ALA A 2 0.32 -33.69 57.50
CA ALA A 2 -0.96 -33.04 57.21
C ALA A 2 -0.95 -31.58 56.70
N LEU A 3 -1.72 -31.14 55.68
CA LEU A 3 -2.67 -31.73 54.75
C LEU A 3 -2.91 -30.66 53.65
N ARG A 4 -2.94 -31.08 52.36
CA ARG A 4 -3.92 -30.68 51.32
C ARG A 4 -4.01 -29.20 50.92
N SER A 5 -3.44 -28.83 49.77
CA SER A 5 -4.13 -28.76 48.46
C SER A 5 -5.31 -27.78 48.43
N ALA A 6 -5.05 -26.57 47.88
CA ALA A 6 -6.09 -25.65 47.45
C ALA A 6 -5.89 -25.31 45.97
N PHE A 7 -6.81 -25.81 45.16
CA PHE A 7 -7.39 -25.18 43.97
C PHE A 7 -6.40 -24.51 42.97
N THR A 8 -5.87 -25.23 41.98
CA THR A 8 -6.49 -25.52 40.67
C THR A 8 -7.55 -24.53 40.18
N GLN A 9 -7.26 -23.98 38.99
CA GLN A 9 -8.13 -23.42 37.96
C GLN A 9 -8.51 -21.94 38.07
N LEU A 10 -7.86 -21.12 37.25
CA LEU A 10 -8.54 -20.05 36.50
C LEU A 10 -7.76 -19.70 35.24
N SER A 11 -7.71 -20.63 34.28
CA SER A 11 -7.36 -20.32 32.90
C SER A 11 -8.55 -19.63 32.24
N HIS A 12 -8.63 -18.31 32.36
CA HIS A 12 -9.49 -17.52 31.49
C HIS A 12 -8.95 -17.60 30.06
N ARG A 13 -9.54 -18.55 29.34
CA ARG A 13 -9.48 -18.70 27.89
C ARG A 13 -9.80 -17.35 27.25
N PHE A 14 -8.80 -16.75 26.60
CA PHE A 14 -9.04 -15.80 25.53
C PHE A 14 -9.72 -16.55 24.38
N THR A 15 -11.04 -16.64 24.42
CA THR A 15 -11.86 -16.97 23.26
C THR A 15 -11.98 -15.69 22.43
N ALA A 16 -11.00 -15.43 21.57
CA ALA A 16 -11.21 -14.49 20.49
C ALA A 16 -12.32 -15.06 19.59
N PRO A 17 -13.40 -14.31 19.29
CA PRO A 17 -14.30 -14.75 18.24
C PRO A 17 -13.49 -14.82 16.94
N ALA A 18 -13.46 -16.00 16.32
CA ALA A 18 -12.92 -16.16 14.99
C ALA A 18 -13.74 -15.27 14.05
N ALA A 19 -13.24 -14.08 13.77
CA ALA A 19 -13.78 -13.25 12.70
C ALA A 19 -13.67 -14.08 11.42
N SER A 20 -14.82 -14.48 10.88
CA SER A 20 -14.87 -15.14 9.58
C SER A 20 -14.17 -14.22 8.58
N LEU A 21 -13.05 -14.69 8.04
CA LEU A 21 -12.34 -14.07 6.92
C LEU A 21 -13.28 -14.05 5.71
N GLN A 22 -14.17 -13.07 5.65
CA GLN A 22 -14.98 -12.78 4.47
C GLN A 22 -14.04 -12.16 3.44
N TRP A 23 -13.31 -13.02 2.73
CA TRP A 23 -12.63 -12.68 1.48
C TRP A 23 -13.62 -12.46 0.32
N MET A 24 -14.80 -11.92 0.61
CA MET A 24 -15.79 -11.58 -0.38
C MET A 24 -15.67 -10.09 -0.68
N ARG A 25 -14.78 -9.78 -1.64
CA ARG A 25 -14.94 -8.55 -2.43
C ARG A 25 -16.28 -8.69 -3.14
N GLN A 26 -17.30 -7.99 -2.65
CA GLN A 26 -18.48 -7.67 -3.43
C GLN A 26 -17.99 -6.86 -4.63
N ILE A 27 -17.85 -7.53 -5.77
CA ILE A 27 -17.79 -6.86 -7.05
C ILE A 27 -19.19 -6.26 -7.20
N SER A 28 -19.34 -5.00 -6.83
CA SER A 28 -20.55 -4.22 -7.02
C SER A 28 -20.80 -4.11 -8.52
N THR A 29 -21.58 -5.04 -9.07
CA THR A 29 -22.23 -4.88 -10.37
C THR A 29 -23.52 -4.13 -10.15
N SER A 30 -23.43 -2.86 -9.76
CA SER A 30 -24.55 -1.95 -9.93
C SER A 30 -24.51 -1.44 -11.37
N ASN A 31 -25.17 -2.18 -12.26
CA ASN A 31 -26.17 -1.63 -13.18
C ASN A 31 -26.82 -2.77 -13.96
N ILE A 32 -27.88 -3.30 -13.36
CA ILE A 32 -28.98 -3.93 -14.07
C ILE A 32 -29.81 -2.78 -14.66
N VAL A 33 -29.69 -2.57 -15.97
CA VAL A 33 -30.81 -2.09 -16.78
C VAL A 33 -30.91 -3.05 -17.95
N ARG A 34 -31.78 -4.04 -17.77
CA ARG A 34 -32.24 -4.96 -18.81
C ARG A 34 -33.22 -4.18 -19.69
N GLN A 35 -32.77 -3.68 -20.83
CA GLN A 35 -33.67 -3.31 -21.93
C GLN A 35 -33.72 -4.49 -22.91
N VAL A 36 -34.88 -5.13 -22.95
CA VAL A 36 -35.24 -6.11 -23.97
C VAL A 36 -35.90 -5.30 -25.08
N GLU A 37 -35.15 -5.02 -26.15
CA GLU A 37 -35.77 -4.64 -27.43
C GLU A 37 -35.62 -5.84 -28.37
N ALA A 38 -36.78 -6.39 -28.75
CA ALA A 38 -36.90 -7.41 -29.77
C ALA A 38 -36.55 -6.81 -31.12
N LYS A 39 -35.59 -7.41 -31.85
CA LYS A 39 -35.43 -7.23 -33.29
C LYS A 39 -35.03 -8.56 -33.92
N ASP A 40 -35.72 -8.82 -35.02
CA ASP A 40 -35.82 -10.08 -35.75
C ASP A 40 -34.49 -10.62 -36.28
N GLU A 41 -34.52 -11.93 -36.51
CA GLU A 41 -33.41 -12.84 -36.79
C GLU A 41 -32.56 -12.50 -38.03
N ALA A 42 -31.25 -12.64 -37.89
CA ALA A 42 -30.36 -13.06 -38.97
C ALA A 42 -29.42 -14.16 -38.42
N PRO A 43 -29.43 -15.38 -39.00
CA PRO A 43 -28.56 -16.45 -38.54
C PRO A 43 -27.15 -16.28 -39.11
N GLY A 44 -26.15 -16.23 -38.22
CA GLY A 44 -24.77 -16.55 -38.57
C GLY A 44 -23.80 -15.38 -38.64
N MET A 45 -23.38 -14.89 -37.47
CA MET A 45 -21.96 -14.69 -37.13
C MET A 45 -21.86 -14.73 -35.60
N PRO A 46 -20.93 -15.48 -35.00
CA PRO A 46 -20.78 -15.46 -33.56
C PRO A 46 -20.36 -14.05 -33.13
N SER A 47 -21.04 -13.51 -32.12
CA SER A 47 -20.90 -12.17 -31.54
C SER A 47 -19.51 -11.88 -30.92
N PHE A 48 -18.47 -12.61 -31.30
CA PHE A 48 -17.08 -12.32 -30.95
C PHE A 48 -16.57 -11.03 -31.61
N PHE A 49 -17.21 -10.58 -32.70
CA PHE A 49 -16.89 -9.34 -33.41
C PHE A 49 -17.66 -8.12 -32.92
N ASP A 50 -18.64 -8.28 -32.03
CA ASP A 50 -19.30 -7.15 -31.37
C ASP A 50 -18.49 -6.68 -30.14
N GLN A 51 -17.17 -6.79 -30.24
CA GLN A 51 -16.29 -5.98 -29.42
C GLN A 51 -16.55 -4.55 -29.84
N LYS A 52 -17.49 -3.89 -29.14
CA LYS A 52 -17.56 -2.43 -29.05
C LYS A 52 -16.14 -1.93 -29.10
N LEU A 53 -15.76 -1.32 -30.23
CA LEU A 53 -14.48 -0.66 -30.42
C LEU A 53 -14.27 0.11 -29.13
N SER A 54 -13.33 -0.36 -28.30
CA SER A 54 -13.24 0.09 -26.92
C SER A 54 -13.23 1.60 -27.00
N ALA A 55 -14.23 2.27 -26.40
CA ALA A 55 -14.27 3.73 -26.38
C ALA A 55 -12.84 4.19 -26.12
N PRO A 56 -12.27 5.07 -26.97
CA PRO A 56 -10.85 5.41 -26.89
C PRO A 56 -10.59 5.68 -25.42
N ARG A 57 -9.72 4.89 -24.80
CA ARG A 57 -9.50 4.94 -23.34
C ARG A 57 -9.24 6.40 -23.02
N GLU A 58 -10.27 7.09 -22.53
CA GLU A 58 -10.20 8.48 -22.13
C GLU A 58 -9.01 8.49 -21.17
N LEU A 59 -7.92 9.15 -21.57
CA LEU A 59 -6.74 9.29 -20.75
C LEU A 59 -7.25 9.72 -19.40
N SER A 60 -7.15 8.86 -18.39
CA SER A 60 -7.80 9.11 -17.11
C SER A 60 -7.30 10.47 -16.62
N THR A 61 -8.17 11.49 -16.67
CA THR A 61 -7.87 12.84 -16.18
C THR A 61 -7.74 12.86 -14.65
N SER A 62 -7.88 11.69 -14.03
CA SER A 62 -7.51 11.41 -12.66
C SER A 62 -6.10 11.90 -12.37
N LEU A 63 -6.03 12.85 -11.45
CA LEU A 63 -4.78 13.33 -10.86
C LEU A 63 -4.19 12.34 -9.83
N ASP A 64 -4.82 11.18 -9.60
CA ASP A 64 -4.43 10.20 -8.57
C ASP A 64 -2.94 9.83 -8.57
N PRO A 65 -2.26 9.55 -9.70
CA PRO A 65 -0.82 9.24 -9.68
C PRO A 65 0.06 10.44 -9.29
N TYR A 66 -0.48 11.66 -9.37
CA TYR A 66 0.18 12.92 -9.02
C TYR A 66 -0.21 13.41 -7.62
N VAL A 67 -1.17 12.77 -6.95
CA VAL A 67 -1.57 13.10 -5.58
C VAL A 67 -0.36 12.95 -4.66
N GLY A 68 -0.04 14.01 -3.91
CA GLY A 68 1.12 14.06 -3.03
C GLY A 68 2.48 14.14 -3.75
N ARG A 69 2.50 14.33 -5.08
CA ARG A 69 3.72 14.52 -5.90
C ARG A 69 3.66 15.80 -6.73
N SER A 70 2.59 16.57 -6.60
CA SER A 70 2.38 17.87 -7.24
C SER A 70 2.59 18.99 -6.22
N ILE A 71 2.92 20.17 -6.74
CA ILE A 71 2.93 21.43 -5.98
C ILE A 71 2.13 22.45 -6.78
N GLY A 72 1.43 23.36 -6.09
CA GLY A 72 0.70 24.44 -6.75
C GLY A 72 1.64 25.47 -7.40
N SER A 73 1.05 26.44 -8.12
CA SER A 73 1.81 27.57 -8.66
C SER A 73 2.41 28.39 -7.51
N VAL A 74 3.71 28.68 -7.59
CA VAL A 74 4.46 29.45 -6.59
C VAL A 74 5.14 30.63 -7.29
N THR A 75 5.15 31.79 -6.65
CA THR A 75 5.78 33.02 -7.15
C THR A 75 7.28 32.85 -7.44
N ASN A 76 7.99 32.04 -6.64
CA ASN A 76 9.41 31.75 -6.84
C ASN A 76 9.64 30.27 -7.24
N PRO A 77 10.09 29.99 -8.48
CA PRO A 77 10.26 28.63 -8.97
C PRO A 77 11.35 27.85 -8.21
N ASN A 78 12.42 28.50 -7.74
CA ASN A 78 13.50 27.82 -7.03
C ASN A 78 13.04 27.23 -5.71
N THR A 79 12.21 27.96 -4.96
CA THR A 79 11.60 27.45 -3.71
C THR A 79 10.62 26.31 -3.99
N ALA A 80 9.90 26.40 -5.11
CA ALA A 80 8.98 25.38 -5.57
C ALA A 80 9.72 24.05 -5.83
N TYR A 81 10.81 24.09 -6.60
CA TYR A 81 11.63 22.90 -6.88
C TYR A 81 12.26 22.28 -5.62
N LYS A 82 12.74 23.10 -4.68
CA LYS A 82 13.27 22.59 -3.40
C LYS A 82 12.20 21.86 -2.60
N ARG A 83 11.00 22.45 -2.50
CA ARG A 83 9.86 21.83 -1.82
C ARG A 83 9.44 20.53 -2.49
N LEU A 84 9.30 20.54 -3.82
CA LEU A 84 8.98 19.35 -4.60
C LEU A 84 10.02 18.25 -4.37
N ASN A 85 11.31 18.58 -4.39
CA ASN A 85 12.37 17.60 -4.13
C ASN A 85 12.25 16.98 -2.73
N SER A 86 11.94 17.76 -1.69
CA SER A 86 11.68 17.23 -0.35
C SER A 86 10.49 16.28 -0.31
N ILE A 87 9.38 16.62 -0.98
CA ILE A 87 8.19 15.77 -1.09
C ILE A 87 8.54 14.44 -1.76
N LEU A 88 9.25 14.48 -2.89
CA LEU A 88 9.67 13.28 -3.62
C LEU A 88 10.65 12.41 -2.82
N MET A 89 11.45 13.01 -1.94
CA MET A 89 12.33 12.29 -1.00
C MET A 89 11.56 11.61 0.12
N GLN A 90 10.62 12.31 0.76
CA GLN A 90 9.77 11.75 1.82
C GLN A 90 8.95 10.56 1.32
N ASN A 91 8.38 10.68 0.12
CA ASN A 91 7.62 9.62 -0.54
C ASN A 91 8.50 8.51 -1.18
N ASN A 92 9.83 8.60 -1.06
CA ASN A 92 10.79 7.63 -1.63
C ASN A 92 10.67 7.37 -3.14
N VAL A 93 10.05 8.28 -3.90
CA VAL A 93 9.69 8.08 -5.32
C VAL A 93 10.93 7.76 -6.17
N ARG A 94 12.02 8.51 -6.00
CA ARG A 94 13.25 8.30 -6.79
C ARG A 94 13.91 6.95 -6.48
N LYS A 95 13.81 6.49 -5.22
CA LYS A 95 14.36 5.18 -4.81
C LYS A 95 13.54 4.05 -5.43
N GLU A 96 12.22 4.19 -5.42
CA GLU A 96 11.30 3.26 -6.05
C GLU A 96 11.55 3.17 -7.57
N LEU A 97 11.63 4.30 -8.27
CA LEU A 97 11.92 4.32 -9.71
C LEU A 97 13.26 3.66 -10.06
N ARG A 98 14.29 3.84 -9.22
CA ARG A 98 15.59 3.16 -9.40
C ARG A 98 15.48 1.65 -9.17
N ALA A 99 14.74 1.23 -8.14
CA ALA A 99 14.54 -0.19 -7.85
C ALA A 99 13.69 -0.89 -8.92
N ASN A 100 12.72 -0.19 -9.51
CA ASN A 100 11.82 -0.74 -10.53
C ASN A 100 12.39 -0.68 -11.95
N ARG A 101 13.56 -0.05 -12.16
CA ARG A 101 14.19 0.04 -13.48
C ARG A 101 14.51 -1.34 -14.07
N TYR A 102 14.88 -2.28 -13.21
CA TYR A 102 15.22 -3.65 -13.61
C TYR A 102 14.48 -4.63 -12.70
N TYR A 103 14.19 -5.82 -13.21
CA TYR A 103 13.61 -6.88 -12.42
C TYR A 103 14.57 -7.35 -11.32
N GLU A 104 14.12 -7.32 -10.07
CA GLU A 104 14.82 -7.88 -8.92
C GLU A 104 14.13 -9.19 -8.51
N LYS A 105 14.86 -10.31 -8.50
CA LYS A 105 14.34 -11.62 -8.03
C LYS A 105 13.78 -11.47 -6.59
N PRO A 106 12.61 -12.07 -6.25
CA PRO A 106 11.95 -11.85 -4.95
C PRO A 106 12.84 -12.17 -3.74
N ASN A 107 13.68 -13.19 -3.80
CA ASN A 107 14.60 -13.52 -2.70
C ASN A 107 15.67 -12.45 -2.48
N VAL A 108 16.18 -11.85 -3.57
CA VAL A 108 17.15 -10.75 -3.51
C VAL A 108 16.49 -9.51 -2.91
N ALA A 109 15.28 -9.19 -3.35
CA ALA A 109 14.48 -8.08 -2.81
C ALA A 109 14.20 -8.24 -1.30
N ARG A 110 13.86 -9.46 -0.85
CA ARG A 110 13.66 -9.75 0.59
C ARG A 110 14.94 -9.55 1.38
N ARG A 111 16.08 -10.07 0.90
CA ARG A 111 17.39 -9.91 1.55
C ARG A 111 17.77 -8.43 1.66
N ARG A 112 17.64 -7.67 0.57
CA ARG A 112 17.92 -6.23 0.54
C ARG A 112 17.05 -5.47 1.54
N LYS A 113 15.73 -5.69 1.53
CA LYS A 113 14.80 -5.04 2.49
C LYS A 113 15.15 -5.34 3.94
N ASN A 114 15.56 -6.58 4.25
CA ASN A 114 15.98 -6.95 5.60
C ASN A 114 17.26 -6.21 6.04
N ILE A 115 18.28 -6.16 5.17
CA ILE A 115 19.53 -5.44 5.44
C ILE A 115 19.26 -3.94 5.64
N GLU A 116 18.44 -3.33 4.77
CA GLU A 116 18.05 -1.92 4.89
C GLU A 116 17.29 -1.65 6.20
N ARG A 117 16.36 -2.53 6.59
CA ARG A 117 15.62 -2.43 7.85
C ARG A 117 16.58 -2.50 9.04
N ASN A 118 17.48 -3.47 9.07
CA ASN A 118 18.45 -3.64 10.16
C ASN A 118 19.38 -2.42 10.28
N ARG A 119 19.89 -1.90 9.16
CA ARG A 119 20.68 -0.65 9.15
C ARG A 119 19.91 0.53 9.72
N LYS A 120 18.63 0.69 9.34
CA LYS A 120 17.77 1.77 9.86
C LYS A 120 17.55 1.64 11.37
N LEU A 121 17.23 0.43 11.84
CA LEU A 121 17.01 0.15 13.26
C LEU A 121 18.28 0.37 14.09
N PHE A 122 19.42 -0.10 13.59
CA PHE A 122 20.72 0.10 14.23
C PHE A 122 21.05 1.57 14.36
N GLY A 123 20.96 2.34 13.26
CA GLY A 123 21.21 3.78 13.28
C GLY A 123 20.30 4.54 14.25
N ALA A 124 19.01 4.20 14.28
CA ALA A 124 18.06 4.79 15.23
C ALA A 124 18.41 4.45 16.69
N MET A 125 18.82 3.21 16.98
CA MET A 125 19.22 2.80 18.33
C MET A 125 20.51 3.50 18.78
N VAL A 126 21.53 3.54 17.93
CA VAL A 126 22.79 4.23 18.22
C VAL A 126 22.54 5.72 18.43
N GLY A 127 21.75 6.36 17.57
CA GLY A 127 21.37 7.77 17.73
C GLY A 127 20.70 8.06 19.07
N LYS A 128 19.78 7.20 19.53
CA LYS A 128 19.15 7.32 20.86
C LYS A 128 20.17 7.20 22.00
N LYS A 129 21.08 6.24 21.92
CA LYS A 129 22.12 6.04 22.95
C LYS A 129 23.09 7.23 23.02
N VAL A 130 23.52 7.74 21.87
CA VAL A 130 24.39 8.93 21.80
C VAL A 130 23.69 10.16 22.35
N ALA A 131 22.43 10.39 21.97
CA ALA A 131 21.64 11.51 22.49
C ALA A 131 21.51 11.45 24.02
N LEU A 132 21.28 10.26 24.59
CA LEU A 132 21.24 10.06 26.04
C LEU A 132 22.57 10.43 26.70
N ILE A 133 23.70 9.95 26.16
CA ILE A 133 25.04 10.27 26.69
C ILE A 133 25.31 11.77 26.60
N MET A 134 24.95 12.43 25.49
CA MET A 134 25.10 13.88 25.35
C MET A 134 24.28 14.64 26.40
N GLN A 135 23.05 14.20 26.67
CA GLN A 135 22.20 14.79 27.69
C GLN A 135 22.77 14.61 29.10
N MET A 136 23.36 13.44 29.39
CA MET A 136 24.03 13.18 30.67
C MET A 136 25.31 14.02 30.84
N LYS A 137 26.07 14.26 29.76
CA LYS A 137 27.27 15.09 29.77
C LYS A 137 26.99 16.57 30.03
N GLN A 138 25.82 17.05 29.61
CA GLN A 138 25.41 18.46 29.76
C GLN A 138 24.83 18.78 31.14
N ARG A 139 24.46 17.76 31.92
CA ARG A 139 24.03 17.88 33.31
C ARG A 139 25.24 17.88 34.23
#